data_AF-A0A1Z8MQN1-F1
#
_entry.id   AF-A0A1Z8MQN1-F1
#
_cell.length_a   1.000
_cell.length_b   1.000
_cell.length_c   1.000
_cell.angle_alpha   90.00
_cell.angle_beta   90.00
_cell.angle_gamma   90.00
#
_symmetry.space_group_name_H-M   'P 1'
#
loop_
_entity.id
_entity.type
_entity.pdbx_description
1 polymer ?
#
loop_
_entity_poly.entity_id
_entity_poly.type
_entity_poly.pdbx_seq_one_letter_code
_entity_poly.pdbx_strand_id
1 'polypeptide(L)'
;MTLKYAIYLFFFLASLVAVPHARAIDADMDAGMPPPPSSPTEVSVGVFVADIIDLDEVNENFQLELILMATWHDPRLAFDAEKEGSDEKIFQGPYQFAEVYPAWWPQLLILNEVGRGDYNAVKITVYSDGMVRYAEQRNVLLETPMSLHDYPFDIQHLKAYIVPFGNRKDEVVLKINDGLRQATDEYVKRHSSVNIAEWDLKHLQMEEGETFYRYYGKKQEISQITLTIVMQRQSAHVVWDIICPLFILVSMVWSIFWMDIESLADRLNISFIGILTIVAYQFLIIDNMPRISYLTFTDALLLFSFIIMSATVPQSLYIHSLVRRGKQAKAQRIDRMSRWAFPAFYLITAAINYVCYIYIT
;
A
#
# COMPACT_ATOMS: atom_id res chain seq x y z
N MET A 1 22.25 24.04 76.37
CA MET A 1 22.39 25.15 75.39
C MET A 1 21.91 24.64 74.02
N THR A 2 20.64 24.22 73.93
CA THR A 2 20.20 23.22 72.91
C THR A 2 18.76 23.43 72.44
N LEU A 3 18.16 24.61 72.66
CA LEU A 3 16.81 24.92 72.17
C LEU A 3 16.74 26.17 71.27
N LYS A 4 17.77 27.03 71.27
CA LYS A 4 17.82 28.24 70.41
C LYS A 4 18.35 27.98 69.00
N TYR A 5 19.05 26.87 68.74
CA TYR A 5 19.58 26.54 67.42
C TYR A 5 18.62 25.73 66.54
N ALA A 6 17.58 25.11 67.11
CA ALA A 6 16.60 24.34 66.34
C ALA A 6 15.62 25.22 65.54
N ILE A 7 15.34 26.44 66.01
CA ILE A 7 14.38 27.35 65.36
C ILE A 7 15.00 28.04 64.13
N TYR A 8 16.32 28.30 64.14
CA TYR A 8 17.01 28.88 62.99
C TYR A 8 17.27 27.86 61.87
N LEU A 9 17.42 26.56 62.19
CA LEU A 9 17.57 25.52 61.17
C LEU A 9 16.26 25.24 60.41
N PHE A 10 15.11 25.44 61.06
CA PHE A 10 13.80 25.24 60.43
C PHE A 10 13.39 26.39 59.50
N PHE A 11 13.85 27.63 59.76
CA PHE A 11 13.63 28.77 58.88
C PHE A 11 14.60 28.85 57.70
N PHE A 12 15.79 28.25 57.78
CA PHE A 12 16.78 28.26 56.69
C PHE A 12 16.53 27.15 55.64
N LEU A 13 15.83 26.07 56.02
CA LEU A 13 15.44 25.00 55.09
C LEU A 13 14.13 25.30 54.33
N ALA A 14 13.35 26.30 54.75
CA ALA A 14 12.11 26.71 54.08
C ALA A 14 12.34 27.75 52.97
N SER A 15 13.54 28.33 52.84
CA SER A 15 13.83 29.39 51.87
C SER A 15 14.65 28.96 50.64
N LEU A 16 14.81 27.66 50.40
CA LEU A 16 15.65 27.12 49.30
C LEU A 16 14.92 26.21 48.32
N VAL A 17 13.58 26.21 48.33
CA VAL A 17 12.75 25.63 47.26
C VAL A 17 11.78 26.69 46.75
N ALA A 18 12.33 27.80 46.27
CA ALA A 18 11.65 28.62 45.27
C ALA A 18 12.27 28.28 43.93
N VAL A 19 11.91 27.11 43.40
CA VAL A 19 11.98 26.90 41.95
C VAL A 19 11.13 28.03 41.36
N PRO A 20 11.65 28.87 40.45
CA PRO A 20 10.79 29.79 39.75
C PRO A 20 9.74 28.92 39.07
N HIS A 21 8.49 29.01 39.54
CA HIS A 21 7.37 28.57 38.75
C HIS A 21 7.57 29.31 37.43
N ALA A 22 7.90 28.56 36.38
CA ALA A 22 7.65 29.02 35.03
C ALA A 22 6.24 29.60 35.08
N ARG A 23 6.10 30.90 34.79
CA ARG A 23 4.78 31.51 34.68
C ARG A 23 3.99 30.59 33.76
N ALA A 24 3.05 29.88 34.37
CA ALA A 24 1.99 29.23 33.64
C ALA A 24 1.43 30.31 32.74
N ILE A 25 1.44 30.05 31.44
CA ILE A 25 0.76 30.86 30.44
C ILE A 25 -0.62 31.16 31.03
N ASP A 26 -0.91 32.46 31.13
CA ASP A 26 -2.05 33.00 31.87
C ASP A 26 -3.37 32.28 31.53
N ALA A 27 -4.19 32.21 32.58
CA ALA A 27 -5.48 31.55 32.62
C ALA A 27 -6.47 32.14 31.61
N ASP A 28 -6.76 31.39 30.54
CA ASP A 28 -8.04 31.39 29.82
C ASP A 28 -8.18 30.19 28.84
N MET A 29 -7.26 29.22 28.91
CA MET A 29 -7.30 28.03 28.06
C MET A 29 -7.92 26.85 28.79
N ASP A 30 -9.27 26.82 28.82
CA ASP A 30 -10.03 25.68 29.34
C ASP A 30 -9.67 24.39 28.58
N ALA A 31 -9.40 23.32 29.33
CA ALA A 31 -9.19 22.00 28.77
C ALA A 31 -10.40 21.59 27.90
N GLY A 32 -10.15 21.25 26.63
CA GLY A 32 -11.22 20.87 25.70
C GLY A 32 -11.84 22.05 24.95
N MET A 33 -11.05 23.06 24.58
CA MET A 33 -11.51 24.09 23.65
C MET A 33 -12.21 23.45 22.43
N PRO A 34 -13.43 23.88 22.08
CA PRO A 34 -14.06 23.44 20.84
C PRO A 34 -13.28 23.99 19.64
N PRO A 35 -13.54 23.44 18.43
CA PRO A 35 -13.08 24.05 17.19
C PRO A 35 -13.39 25.57 17.18
N PRO A 36 -12.53 26.39 16.54
CA PRO A 36 -12.73 27.83 16.44
C PRO A 36 -14.18 28.22 16.11
N PRO A 37 -14.81 29.14 16.87
CA PRO A 37 -16.26 29.31 16.90
C PRO A 37 -16.90 29.99 15.66
N SER A 38 -16.14 30.34 14.62
CA SER A 38 -16.60 31.28 13.57
C SER A 38 -17.14 30.66 12.26
N SER A 39 -17.00 29.35 12.04
CA SER A 39 -17.49 28.59 10.87
C SER A 39 -16.89 27.17 10.95
N PRO A 40 -17.20 26.21 10.05
CA PRO A 40 -16.32 25.04 9.92
C PRO A 40 -14.87 25.51 9.79
N THR A 41 -14.00 25.00 10.65
CA THR A 41 -12.59 25.33 10.65
C THR A 41 -11.95 24.63 9.46
N GLU A 42 -11.45 25.43 8.52
CA GLU A 42 -10.69 24.90 7.38
C GLU A 42 -9.29 24.52 7.85
N VAL A 43 -8.98 23.23 7.73
CA VAL A 43 -7.67 22.66 8.05
C VAL A 43 -7.00 22.28 6.74
N SER A 44 -5.95 23.02 6.38
CA SER A 44 -5.13 22.74 5.22
C SER A 44 -4.16 21.60 5.55
N VAL A 45 -4.33 20.45 4.91
CA VAL A 45 -3.56 19.22 5.14
C VAL A 45 -2.62 18.94 3.97
N GLY A 46 -1.38 18.60 4.27
CA GLY A 46 -0.43 18.05 3.31
C GLY A 46 0.14 16.73 3.82
N VAL A 47 0.42 15.81 2.90
CA VAL A 47 1.06 14.54 3.20
C VAL A 47 2.36 14.45 2.44
N PHE A 48 3.44 14.16 3.14
CA PHE A 48 4.74 13.87 2.56
C PHE A 48 5.08 12.40 2.80
N VAL A 49 5.21 11.63 1.73
CA VAL A 49 5.63 10.22 1.79
C VAL A 49 7.15 10.20 1.81
N ALA A 50 7.72 9.79 2.93
CA ALA A 50 9.17 9.71 3.11
C ALA A 50 9.72 8.39 2.59
N ASP A 51 9.04 7.28 2.89
CA ASP A 51 9.42 5.95 2.39
C ASP A 51 8.23 4.99 2.36
N ILE A 52 8.29 3.98 1.49
CA ILE A 52 7.38 2.83 1.49
C ILE A 52 8.21 1.63 1.92
N ILE A 53 8.01 1.20 3.17
CA ILE A 53 8.89 0.25 3.86
C ILE A 53 8.63 -1.17 3.38
N ASP A 54 7.35 -1.55 3.28
CA ASP A 54 6.94 -2.91 2.94
C ASP A 54 5.58 -2.94 2.25
N LEU A 55 5.33 -3.97 1.45
CA LEU A 55 4.08 -4.19 0.73
C LEU A 55 3.79 -5.69 0.69
N ASP A 56 2.69 -6.09 1.32
CA ASP A 56 2.19 -7.47 1.32
C ASP A 56 0.86 -7.53 0.57
N GLU A 57 0.94 -7.91 -0.70
CA GLU A 57 -0.23 -8.03 -1.56
C GLU A 57 -1.19 -9.17 -1.18
N VAL A 58 -0.73 -10.18 -0.45
CA VAL A 58 -1.56 -11.34 -0.09
C VAL A 58 -2.42 -10.99 1.13
N ASN A 59 -1.83 -10.30 2.10
CA ASN A 59 -2.53 -9.82 3.28
C ASN A 59 -3.10 -8.41 3.10
N GLU A 60 -3.05 -7.86 1.88
CA GLU A 60 -3.62 -6.56 1.51
C GLU A 60 -3.14 -5.41 2.42
N ASN A 61 -1.87 -5.45 2.83
CA ASN A 61 -1.29 -4.47 3.74
C ASN A 61 -0.03 -3.82 3.17
N PHE A 62 0.26 -2.60 3.61
CA PHE A 62 1.48 -1.90 3.25
C PHE A 62 1.95 -0.99 4.38
N GLN A 63 3.27 -0.87 4.53
CA GLN A 63 3.91 -0.06 5.55
C GLN A 63 4.48 1.23 4.94
N LEU A 64 4.11 2.35 5.53
CA LEU A 64 4.39 3.69 5.03
C LEU A 64 5.03 4.55 6.12
N GLU A 65 6.16 5.18 5.80
CA GLU A 65 6.70 6.29 6.58
C GLU A 65 6.27 7.61 5.94
N LEU A 66 5.57 8.43 6.73
CA LEU A 66 4.98 9.66 6.24
C LEU A 66 5.09 10.80 7.25
N ILE A 67 5.02 12.02 6.73
CA ILE A 67 4.88 13.25 7.51
C ILE A 67 3.52 13.87 7.17
N LEU A 68 2.63 13.95 8.16
CA LEU A 68 1.37 14.69 8.07
C LEU A 68 1.61 16.12 8.53
N MET A 69 1.17 17.07 7.72
CA MET A 69 1.21 18.47 8.05
C MET A 69 -0.21 19.03 8.00
N ALA A 70 -0.60 19.80 9.01
CA ALA A 70 -1.88 20.46 9.06
C ALA A 70 -1.69 21.93 9.44
N THR A 71 -2.45 22.82 8.82
CA THR A 71 -2.41 24.26 9.09
C THR A 71 -3.83 24.79 9.24
N TRP A 72 -4.10 25.52 10.31
CA TRP A 72 -5.37 26.20 10.54
C TRP A 72 -5.15 27.55 11.21
N HIS A 73 -6.20 28.38 11.23
CA HIS A 73 -6.19 29.66 11.92
C HIS A 73 -7.05 29.57 13.18
N ASP A 74 -6.50 29.93 14.34
CA ASP A 74 -7.24 30.08 15.59
C ASP A 74 -6.97 31.47 16.19
N PRO A 75 -7.88 32.45 15.99
CA PRO A 75 -7.72 33.80 16.51
C PRO A 75 -7.55 33.88 18.04
N ARG A 76 -7.99 32.85 18.78
CA ARG A 76 -7.86 32.81 20.26
C ARG A 76 -6.41 32.64 20.72
N LEU A 77 -5.54 32.18 19.82
CA LEU A 77 -4.12 31.91 20.09
C LEU A 77 -3.20 33.06 19.69
N ALA A 78 -3.74 34.13 19.08
CA ALA A 78 -2.96 35.29 18.70
C ALA A 78 -2.31 35.94 19.94
N PHE A 79 -1.05 36.36 19.79
CA PHE A 79 -0.28 36.97 20.87
C PHE A 79 0.61 38.09 20.36
N ASP A 80 1.03 38.97 21.27
CA ASP A 80 1.87 40.11 20.92
C ASP A 80 3.35 39.69 20.80
N ALA A 81 3.84 39.59 19.57
CA ALA A 81 5.20 39.17 19.26
C ALA A 81 6.28 40.05 19.92
N GLU A 82 6.02 41.36 20.08
CA GLU A 82 6.99 42.27 20.71
C GLU A 82 7.10 42.02 22.22
N LYS A 83 5.99 41.66 22.88
CA LYS A 83 5.98 41.33 24.32
C LYS A 83 6.61 39.97 24.61
N GLU A 84 6.39 39.00 23.72
CA GLU A 84 6.93 37.64 23.86
C GLU A 84 8.38 37.52 23.36
N GLY A 85 8.84 38.49 22.55
CA GLY A 85 10.19 38.50 21.98
C GLY A 85 10.42 37.48 20.87
N SER A 86 9.33 36.87 20.36
CA SER A 86 9.32 35.87 19.28
C SER A 86 8.04 36.01 18.48
N ASP A 87 8.10 35.73 17.18
CA ASP A 87 6.91 35.62 16.32
C ASP A 87 6.24 34.24 16.40
N GLU A 88 6.93 33.26 17.03
CA GLU A 88 6.49 31.88 17.10
C GLU A 88 6.63 31.30 18.52
N LYS A 89 5.65 30.47 18.90
CA LYS A 89 5.68 29.60 20.07
C LYS A 89 5.74 28.15 19.59
N ILE A 90 6.80 27.43 19.96
CA ILE A 90 7.07 26.07 19.50
C ILE A 90 6.83 25.07 20.64
N PHE A 91 6.07 24.02 20.33
CA PHE A 91 5.82 22.88 21.20
C PHE A 91 6.30 21.62 20.46
N GLN A 92 7.29 20.90 20.99
CA GLN A 92 7.91 19.77 20.27
C GLN A 92 8.18 18.55 21.16
N GLY A 93 8.08 17.37 20.57
CA GLY A 93 8.24 16.10 21.28
C GLY A 93 7.02 15.72 22.10
N PRO A 94 6.86 14.42 22.41
CA PRO A 94 5.61 13.86 22.93
C PRO A 94 5.19 14.46 24.28
N TYR A 95 6.16 14.79 25.15
CA TYR A 95 5.89 15.34 26.48
C TYR A 95 5.43 16.80 26.44
N GLN A 96 6.16 17.68 25.74
CA GLN A 96 5.77 19.09 25.63
C GLN A 96 4.47 19.23 24.84
N PHE A 97 4.27 18.37 23.84
CA PHE A 97 3.05 18.34 23.07
C PHE A 97 1.84 17.90 23.93
N ALA A 98 1.92 16.77 24.65
CA ALA A 98 0.79 16.22 25.40
C ALA A 98 0.48 16.93 26.73
N GLU A 99 1.49 17.56 27.37
CA GLU A 99 1.30 18.19 28.69
C GLU A 99 1.23 19.71 28.66
N VAL A 100 1.74 20.38 27.61
CA VAL A 100 1.93 21.85 27.61
C VAL A 100 1.08 22.58 26.56
N TYR A 101 0.51 21.88 25.57
CA TYR A 101 -0.38 22.50 24.58
C TYR A 101 -1.86 22.27 24.95
N PRO A 102 -2.55 23.21 25.63
CA PRO A 102 -3.94 23.04 26.06
C PRO A 102 -4.96 23.38 24.96
N ALA A 103 -4.52 23.91 23.82
CA ALA A 103 -5.43 24.39 22.78
C ALA A 103 -6.02 23.25 21.95
N TRP A 104 -7.11 23.58 21.24
CA TRP A 104 -7.67 22.67 20.25
C TRP A 104 -6.69 22.40 19.10
N TRP A 105 -6.73 21.19 18.58
CA TRP A 105 -6.01 20.74 17.39
C TRP A 105 -6.86 19.67 16.69
N PRO A 106 -6.82 19.59 15.35
CA PRO A 106 -7.53 18.57 14.61
C PRO A 106 -6.83 17.22 14.81
N GLN A 107 -7.52 16.25 15.41
CA GLN A 107 -7.00 14.89 15.55
C GLN A 107 -7.09 14.16 14.21
N LEU A 108 -6.04 14.21 13.39
CA LEU A 108 -6.01 13.52 12.10
C LEU A 108 -5.83 12.01 12.30
N LEU A 109 -6.85 11.24 11.92
CA LEU A 109 -6.86 9.78 11.99
C LEU A 109 -6.78 9.18 10.59
N ILE A 110 -5.96 8.14 10.44
CA ILE A 110 -5.95 7.30 9.23
C ILE A 110 -6.86 6.10 9.50
N LEU A 111 -7.97 6.00 8.77
CA LEU A 111 -9.05 5.06 9.12
C LEU A 111 -8.73 3.60 8.85
N ASN A 112 -7.94 3.34 7.82
CA ASN A 112 -7.51 2.00 7.43
C ASN A 112 -6.15 1.63 8.04
N GLU A 113 -5.77 2.28 9.14
CA GLU A 113 -4.59 1.92 9.92
C GLU A 113 -4.86 0.64 10.72
N VAL A 114 -3.96 -0.33 10.59
CA VAL A 114 -4.01 -1.58 11.33
C VAL A 114 -3.12 -1.48 12.56
N GLY A 115 -3.71 -1.66 13.75
CA GLY A 115 -3.00 -1.56 15.01
C GLY A 115 -2.80 -0.11 15.46
N ARG A 116 -1.61 0.20 15.96
CA ARG A 116 -1.23 1.55 16.39
C ARG A 116 0.13 1.86 15.78
N GLY A 117 0.18 2.83 14.87
CA GLY A 117 1.42 3.32 14.30
C GLY A 117 2.30 4.00 15.34
N ASP A 118 3.59 4.06 15.02
CA ASP A 118 4.60 4.70 15.86
C ASP A 118 4.69 6.19 15.53
N TYR A 119 4.75 7.01 16.58
CA TYR A 119 5.00 8.44 16.48
C TYR A 119 6.49 8.69 16.65
N ASN A 120 7.15 9.12 15.58
CA ASN A 120 8.59 9.39 15.61
C ASN A 120 8.86 10.82 16.09
N ALA A 121 8.08 11.78 15.60
CA ALA A 121 8.22 13.19 15.94
C ALA A 121 6.88 13.92 15.84
N VAL A 122 6.68 14.90 16.71
CA VAL A 122 5.52 15.80 16.70
C VAL A 122 5.98 17.22 17.01
N LYS A 123 5.47 18.20 16.25
CA LYS A 123 5.75 19.62 16.43
C LYS A 123 4.49 20.43 16.14
N ILE A 124 4.15 21.33 17.07
CA ILE A 124 3.21 22.43 16.84
C ILE A 124 3.96 23.75 16.90
N THR A 125 3.62 24.65 15.99
CA THR A 125 4.09 26.04 15.96
C THR A 125 2.87 26.95 15.90
N VAL A 126 2.75 27.84 16.88
CA VAL A 126 1.72 28.89 16.93
C VAL A 126 2.39 30.21 16.57
N TYR A 127 1.87 30.90 15.57
CA TYR A 127 2.34 32.21 15.12
C TYR A 127 1.58 33.34 15.82
N SER A 128 2.19 34.52 15.88
CA SER A 128 1.63 35.70 16.56
C SER A 128 0.26 36.12 16.05
N ASP A 129 -0.03 35.86 14.77
CA ASP A 129 -1.30 36.15 14.09
C ASP A 129 -2.42 35.12 14.38
N GLY A 130 -2.13 34.08 15.15
CA GLY A 130 -3.05 32.98 15.46
C GLY A 130 -3.02 31.83 14.43
N MET A 131 -2.14 31.87 13.44
CA MET A 131 -1.91 30.70 12.58
C MET A 131 -1.24 29.58 13.37
N VAL A 132 -1.69 28.35 13.15
CA VAL A 132 -1.12 27.16 13.79
C VAL A 132 -0.68 26.18 12.73
N ARG A 133 0.53 25.68 12.88
CA ARG A 133 1.10 24.59 12.07
C ARG A 133 1.37 23.38 12.94
N TYR A 134 0.79 22.27 12.52
CA TYR A 134 1.03 20.94 13.05
C TYR A 134 1.84 20.13 12.05
N ALA A 135 2.83 19.40 12.56
CA ALA A 135 3.55 18.39 11.80
C ALA A 135 3.79 17.16 12.68
N GLU A 136 3.51 15.98 12.14
CA GLU A 136 3.84 14.70 12.76
C GLU A 136 4.50 13.77 11.75
N GLN A 137 5.48 13.00 12.21
CA GLN A 137 6.10 11.90 11.47
C GLN A 137 5.63 10.59 12.06
N ARG A 138 5.09 9.72 11.21
CA ARG A 138 4.50 8.44 11.62
C ARG A 138 4.97 7.30 10.71
N ASN A 139 5.19 6.16 11.35
CA ASN A 139 5.30 4.86 10.68
C ASN A 139 3.96 4.14 10.85
N VAL A 140 3.26 3.90 9.74
CA VAL A 140 1.91 3.32 9.76
C VAL A 140 1.84 2.05 8.92
N LEU A 141 1.10 1.07 9.42
CA LEU A 141 0.70 -0.12 8.67
C LEU A 141 -0.75 0.09 8.23
N LEU A 142 -1.00 0.07 6.93
CA LEU A 142 -2.30 0.38 6.35
C LEU A 142 -2.84 -0.83 5.59
N GLU A 143 -4.16 -1.04 5.68
CA GLU A 143 -4.88 -2.07 4.93
C GLU A 143 -5.54 -1.44 3.70
N THR A 144 -5.33 -2.02 2.53
CA THR A 144 -5.94 -1.53 1.29
C THR A 144 -6.19 -2.69 0.35
N PRO A 145 -7.42 -2.82 -0.21
CA PRO A 145 -7.72 -3.93 -1.09
C PRO A 145 -6.86 -3.86 -2.36
N MET A 146 -6.30 -5.00 -2.74
CA MET A 146 -5.40 -5.13 -3.89
C MET A 146 -5.96 -6.13 -4.89
N SER A 147 -5.69 -5.91 -6.17
CA SER A 147 -6.16 -6.81 -7.23
C SER A 147 -4.98 -7.41 -7.97
N LEU A 148 -4.79 -8.71 -7.79
CA LEU A 148 -3.70 -9.48 -8.40
C LEU A 148 -4.15 -10.24 -9.65
N HIS A 149 -5.32 -9.93 -10.22
CA HIS A 149 -5.80 -10.59 -11.43
C HIS A 149 -4.75 -10.56 -12.54
N ASP A 150 -4.10 -9.42 -12.73
CA ASP A 150 -3.13 -9.21 -13.82
C ASP A 150 -1.70 -9.58 -13.43
N TYR A 151 -1.49 -10.23 -12.28
CA TYR A 151 -0.16 -10.63 -11.83
C TYR A 151 0.61 -11.42 -12.90
N PRO A 152 1.83 -11.01 -13.28
CA PRO A 152 2.72 -10.04 -12.60
C PRO A 152 2.75 -8.63 -13.23
N PHE A 153 1.81 -8.30 -14.12
CA PHE A 153 1.76 -7.02 -14.85
C PHE A 153 0.85 -5.98 -14.18
N ASP A 154 0.55 -6.19 -12.91
CA ASP A 154 -0.44 -5.46 -12.14
C ASP A 154 0.02 -4.05 -11.71
N ILE A 155 -0.97 -3.17 -11.53
CA ILE A 155 -0.81 -1.83 -10.97
C ILE A 155 -1.69 -1.75 -9.73
N GLN A 156 -1.09 -1.41 -8.59
CA GLN A 156 -1.81 -1.29 -7.32
C GLN A 156 -2.05 0.16 -6.95
N HIS A 157 -3.22 0.41 -6.36
CA HIS A 157 -3.65 1.71 -5.87
C HIS A 157 -3.73 1.67 -4.35
N LEU A 158 -2.62 1.99 -3.68
CA LEU A 158 -2.55 1.94 -2.23
C LEU A 158 -3.21 3.18 -1.64
N LYS A 159 -4.25 3.00 -0.83
CA LYS A 159 -5.06 4.11 -0.31
C LYS A 159 -4.85 4.34 1.17
N ALA A 160 -4.83 5.60 1.59
CA ALA A 160 -4.93 6.01 2.99
C ALA A 160 -6.04 7.05 3.16
N TYR A 161 -6.92 6.86 4.14
CA TYR A 161 -8.08 7.72 4.37
C TYR A 161 -7.90 8.56 5.62
N ILE A 162 -7.65 9.85 5.46
CA ILE A 162 -7.40 10.81 6.55
C ILE A 162 -8.71 11.53 6.89
N VAL A 163 -9.10 11.52 8.16
CA VAL A 163 -10.29 12.21 8.67
C VAL A 163 -9.99 12.98 9.96
N PRO A 164 -10.73 14.07 10.26
CA PRO A 164 -10.65 14.73 11.56
C PRO A 164 -11.48 13.95 12.58
N PHE A 165 -10.82 13.17 13.43
CA PHE A 165 -11.47 12.35 14.45
C PHE A 165 -12.21 13.23 15.47
N GLY A 166 -13.45 12.86 15.77
CA GLY A 166 -14.30 13.58 16.73
C GLY A 166 -15.01 14.81 16.16
N ASN A 167 -14.69 15.24 14.93
CA ASN A 167 -15.29 16.41 14.30
C ASN A 167 -16.13 16.08 13.08
N ARG A 168 -17.22 16.84 12.92
CA ARG A 168 -18.11 16.75 11.76
C ARG A 168 -17.70 17.73 10.68
N LYS A 169 -18.25 17.55 9.48
CA LYS A 169 -18.04 18.47 8.35
C LYS A 169 -18.49 19.91 8.63
N ASP A 170 -19.51 20.11 9.46
CA ASP A 170 -19.96 21.45 9.89
C ASP A 170 -19.02 22.10 10.92
N GLU A 171 -18.11 21.33 11.51
CA GLU A 171 -17.12 21.81 12.50
C GLU A 171 -15.72 21.93 11.90
N VAL A 172 -15.31 20.96 11.07
CA VAL A 172 -13.97 20.87 10.47
C VAL A 172 -14.07 20.40 9.02
N VAL A 173 -13.45 21.15 8.12
CA VAL A 173 -13.31 20.80 6.71
C VAL A 173 -11.84 20.66 6.39
N LEU A 174 -11.45 19.51 5.85
CA LEU A 174 -10.10 19.26 5.39
C LEU A 174 -9.93 19.79 3.96
N LYS A 175 -8.86 20.54 3.73
CA LYS A 175 -8.48 21.07 2.42
C LYS A 175 -7.08 20.65 2.06
N ILE A 176 -6.83 20.29 0.81
CA ILE A 176 -5.49 19.90 0.37
C ILE A 176 -4.62 21.15 0.27
N ASN A 177 -3.42 21.07 0.84
CA ASN A 177 -2.40 22.09 0.63
C ASN A 177 -1.64 21.81 -0.68
N ASP A 178 -1.95 22.56 -1.74
CA ASP A 178 -1.32 22.40 -3.05
C ASP A 178 0.21 22.58 -3.04
N GLY A 179 0.73 23.43 -2.15
CA GLY A 179 2.18 23.65 -2.03
C GLY A 179 2.91 22.41 -1.48
N LEU A 180 2.30 21.74 -0.50
CA LEU A 180 2.83 20.48 0.05
C LEU A 180 2.67 19.31 -0.92
N ARG A 181 1.58 19.27 -1.69
CA ARG A 181 1.37 18.28 -2.76
C ARG A 181 2.51 18.31 -3.79
N GLN A 182 2.89 19.52 -4.22
CA GLN A 182 4.00 19.69 -5.18
C GLN A 182 5.35 19.27 -4.57
N ALA A 183 5.61 19.57 -3.30
CA ALA A 183 6.84 19.17 -2.64
C ALA A 183 7.00 17.64 -2.57
N THR A 184 5.91 16.92 -2.27
CA THR A 184 5.90 15.45 -2.26
C THR A 184 6.13 14.87 -3.66
N ASP A 185 5.43 15.38 -4.67
CA ASP A 185 5.62 14.97 -6.08
C ASP A 185 7.07 15.20 -6.55
N GLU A 186 7.67 16.33 -6.17
CA GLU A 186 9.05 16.64 -6.52
C GLU A 186 10.07 15.78 -5.77
N TYR A 187 9.82 15.45 -4.51
CA TYR A 187 10.72 14.62 -3.71
C TYR A 187 10.77 13.19 -4.25
N VAL A 188 9.60 12.60 -4.47
CA VAL A 188 9.43 11.25 -5.05
C VAL A 188 10.12 11.16 -6.42
N LYS A 189 9.93 12.16 -7.29
CA LYS A 189 10.58 12.17 -8.62
C LYS A 189 12.11 12.30 -8.54
N ARG A 190 12.64 12.95 -7.51
CA ARG A 190 14.09 13.21 -7.36
C ARG A 190 14.81 12.10 -6.60
N HIS A 191 14.11 11.36 -5.74
CA HIS A 191 14.69 10.34 -4.89
C HIS A 191 14.08 8.98 -5.22
N SER A 192 14.83 8.15 -5.95
CA SER A 192 14.49 6.75 -6.22
C SER A 192 14.50 5.85 -4.97
N SER A 193 14.68 6.42 -3.78
CA SER A 193 14.69 5.70 -2.51
C SER A 193 13.29 5.42 -1.95
N VAL A 194 12.25 6.14 -2.41
CA VAL A 194 10.84 5.82 -2.12
C VAL A 194 10.40 4.69 -3.05
N ASN A 195 11.09 3.55 -3.00
CA ASN A 195 10.80 2.45 -3.88
C ASN A 195 11.12 1.12 -3.21
N ILE A 196 10.15 0.21 -3.27
CA ILE A 196 10.35 -1.19 -2.89
C ILE A 196 10.98 -1.89 -4.10
N ALA A 197 11.94 -2.79 -3.87
CA ALA A 197 12.72 -3.43 -4.94
C ALA A 197 11.87 -4.07 -6.06
N GLU A 198 10.66 -4.54 -5.75
CA GLU A 198 9.75 -5.22 -6.68
C GLU A 198 8.75 -4.29 -7.37
N TRP A 199 8.72 -3.00 -7.02
CA TRP A 199 7.71 -2.06 -7.46
C TRP A 199 8.34 -0.79 -8.02
N ASP A 200 7.57 -0.05 -8.81
CA ASP A 200 7.91 1.28 -9.31
C ASP A 200 6.80 2.24 -8.90
N LEU A 201 7.15 3.26 -8.12
CA LEU A 201 6.26 4.36 -7.80
C LEU A 201 5.96 5.20 -9.06
N LYS A 202 4.70 5.25 -9.47
CA LYS A 202 4.25 6.03 -10.65
C LYS A 202 3.92 7.46 -10.29
N HIS A 203 2.99 7.63 -9.38
CA HIS A 203 2.52 8.94 -8.95
C HIS A 203 1.74 8.82 -7.64
N LEU A 204 1.59 9.97 -6.99
CA LEU A 204 0.80 10.15 -5.79
C LEU A 204 -0.35 11.10 -6.11
N GLN A 205 -1.54 10.78 -5.61
CA GLN A 205 -2.74 11.58 -5.76
C GLN A 205 -3.34 11.83 -4.39
N MET A 206 -3.81 13.06 -4.18
CA MET A 206 -4.60 13.43 -3.01
C MET A 206 -5.92 13.99 -3.50
N GLU A 207 -7.02 13.48 -2.95
CA GLU A 207 -8.37 13.91 -3.30
C GLU A 207 -9.14 14.34 -2.05
N GLU A 208 -9.77 15.51 -2.13
CA GLU A 208 -10.76 15.95 -1.14
C GLU A 208 -12.05 15.18 -1.37
N GLY A 209 -12.66 14.70 -0.30
CA GLY A 209 -13.90 13.97 -0.38
C GLY A 209 -14.69 14.03 0.91
N GLU A 210 -15.80 13.31 0.89
CA GLU A 210 -16.71 13.18 2.01
C GLU A 210 -17.03 11.73 2.23
N THR A 211 -17.17 11.36 3.48
CA THR A 211 -17.46 9.99 3.89
C THR A 211 -18.53 9.97 4.95
N PHE A 212 -19.26 8.86 5.00
CA PHE A 212 -20.36 8.66 5.93
C PHE A 212 -20.04 7.49 6.85
N TYR A 213 -19.52 7.77 8.03
CA TYR A 213 -19.38 6.73 9.06
C TYR A 213 -20.53 6.79 10.06
N ARG A 214 -21.03 5.61 10.46
CA ARG A 214 -22.06 5.48 11.50
C ARG A 214 -21.50 5.47 12.92
N TYR A 215 -20.28 5.96 13.15
CA TYR A 215 -19.60 5.95 14.46
C TYR A 215 -20.48 6.50 15.60
N TYR A 216 -21.36 7.48 15.31
CA TYR A 216 -22.24 8.13 16.29
C TYR A 216 -23.72 7.70 16.21
N GLY A 217 -24.03 6.53 15.64
CA GLY A 217 -25.41 6.00 15.57
C GLY A 217 -26.33 6.68 14.54
N LYS A 218 -25.91 7.79 13.92
CA LYS A 218 -26.55 8.43 12.75
C LYS A 218 -25.54 8.56 11.61
N LYS A 219 -26.02 8.62 10.36
CA LYS A 219 -25.17 9.01 9.22
C LYS A 219 -24.73 10.47 9.45
N GLN A 220 -23.44 10.68 9.62
CA GLN A 220 -22.85 12.02 9.74
C GLN A 220 -21.83 12.18 8.62
N GLU A 221 -21.87 13.33 7.95
CA GLU A 221 -20.87 13.71 6.95
C GLU A 221 -19.59 14.13 7.66
N ILE A 222 -18.48 13.50 7.27
CA ILE A 222 -17.15 13.81 7.77
C ILE A 222 -16.29 14.17 6.55
N SER A 223 -15.49 15.22 6.68
CA SER A 223 -14.52 15.59 5.66
C SER A 223 -13.41 14.54 5.61
N GLN A 224 -13.04 14.10 4.41
CA GLN A 224 -11.99 13.10 4.20
C GLN A 224 -10.98 13.60 3.17
N ILE A 225 -9.71 13.29 3.39
CA ILE A 225 -8.69 13.34 2.34
C ILE A 225 -8.26 11.92 2.03
N THR A 226 -8.30 11.55 0.76
CA THR A 226 -7.84 10.24 0.27
C THR A 226 -6.49 10.41 -0.37
N LEU A 227 -5.47 9.81 0.21
CA LEU A 227 -4.16 9.64 -0.41
C LEU A 227 -4.17 8.35 -1.22
N THR A 228 -3.81 8.42 -2.50
CA THR A 228 -3.63 7.26 -3.38
C THR A 228 -2.19 7.22 -3.90
N ILE A 229 -1.46 6.16 -3.58
CA ILE A 229 -0.11 5.90 -4.05
C ILE A 229 -0.21 4.83 -5.14
N VAL A 230 0.18 5.16 -6.37
CA VAL A 230 0.08 4.25 -7.52
C VAL A 230 1.42 3.57 -7.76
N MET A 231 1.44 2.25 -7.58
CA MET A 231 2.63 1.40 -7.72
C MET A 231 2.46 0.44 -8.90
N GLN A 232 3.48 0.29 -9.74
CA GLN A 232 3.50 -0.74 -10.80
C GLN A 232 4.52 -1.82 -10.45
N ARG A 233 4.15 -3.10 -10.61
CA ARG A 233 5.09 -4.19 -10.35
C ARG A 233 6.19 -4.27 -11.41
N GLN A 234 7.43 -4.55 -10.98
CA GLN A 234 8.54 -4.89 -11.86
C GLN A 234 8.43 -6.35 -12.35
N SER A 235 7.65 -6.57 -13.40
CA SER A 235 7.29 -7.91 -13.89
C SER A 235 8.44 -8.71 -14.54
N ALA A 236 9.59 -8.08 -14.82
CA ALA A 236 10.65 -8.67 -15.64
C ALA A 236 11.21 -9.97 -15.03
N HIS A 237 11.39 -10.01 -13.71
CA HIS A 237 11.89 -11.20 -13.02
C HIS A 237 10.93 -12.38 -13.17
N VAL A 238 9.63 -12.18 -12.94
CA VAL A 238 8.61 -13.22 -13.12
C VAL A 238 8.57 -13.71 -14.58
N VAL A 239 8.75 -12.81 -15.55
CA VAL A 239 8.79 -13.18 -16.97
C VAL A 239 9.97 -14.11 -17.27
N TRP A 240 11.18 -13.79 -16.77
CA TRP A 240 12.38 -14.57 -17.07
C TRP A 240 12.49 -15.86 -16.25
N ASP A 241 12.06 -15.85 -15.00
CA ASP A 241 12.25 -16.98 -14.09
C ASP A 241 11.06 -17.95 -14.08
N ILE A 242 9.85 -17.46 -14.40
CA ILE A 242 8.63 -18.27 -14.39
C ILE A 242 8.09 -18.48 -15.81
N ILE A 243 7.79 -17.41 -16.53
CA ILE A 243 7.08 -17.53 -17.81
C ILE A 243 7.97 -18.15 -18.90
N CYS A 244 9.22 -17.70 -19.04
CA CYS A 244 10.12 -18.18 -20.10
C CYS A 244 10.43 -19.69 -19.98
N PRO A 245 10.81 -20.24 -18.81
CA PRO A 245 11.02 -21.68 -18.63
C PRO A 245 9.77 -22.51 -18.91
N LEU A 246 8.58 -22.03 -18.51
CA LEU A 246 7.32 -22.68 -18.82
C LEU A 246 7.10 -22.84 -20.34
N PHE A 247 7.32 -21.78 -21.11
CA PHE A 247 7.23 -21.84 -22.58
C PHE A 247 8.22 -22.85 -23.17
N ILE A 248 9.44 -22.94 -22.64
CA ILE A 248 10.45 -23.92 -23.08
C ILE A 248 9.97 -25.36 -22.79
N LEU A 249 9.45 -25.62 -21.59
CA LEU A 249 8.92 -26.93 -21.19
C LEU A 249 7.78 -27.39 -22.10
N VAL A 250 6.80 -26.53 -22.35
CA VAL A 250 5.68 -26.83 -23.25
C VAL A 250 6.18 -27.09 -24.68
N SER A 251 7.15 -26.30 -25.15
CA SER A 251 7.73 -26.47 -26.49
C SER A 251 8.47 -27.80 -26.65
N MET A 252 9.19 -28.26 -25.62
CA MET A 252 9.87 -29.56 -25.63
C MET A 252 8.89 -30.73 -25.80
N VAL A 253 7.72 -30.65 -25.17
CA VAL A 253 6.69 -31.70 -25.24
C VAL A 253 6.08 -31.81 -26.64
N TRP A 254 6.08 -30.73 -27.43
CA TRP A 254 5.60 -30.79 -28.81
C TRP A 254 6.44 -31.69 -29.70
N SER A 255 7.69 -32.03 -29.33
CA SER A 255 8.54 -32.99 -30.06
C SER A 255 7.84 -34.31 -30.39
N ILE A 256 6.85 -34.71 -29.59
CA ILE A 256 5.98 -35.87 -29.79
C ILE A 256 5.32 -35.89 -31.17
N PHE A 257 4.93 -34.73 -31.71
CA PHE A 257 4.28 -34.62 -33.03
C PHE A 257 5.23 -34.85 -34.21
N TRP A 258 6.54 -34.90 -33.96
CA TRP A 258 7.56 -35.25 -34.96
C TRP A 258 7.99 -36.71 -34.89
N MET A 259 7.60 -37.44 -33.84
CA MET A 259 7.90 -38.86 -33.70
C MET A 259 7.04 -39.72 -34.63
N ASP A 260 7.46 -40.97 -34.85
CA ASP A 260 6.64 -41.91 -35.62
C ASP A 260 5.28 -42.15 -34.94
N ILE A 261 4.22 -42.25 -35.74
CA ILE A 261 2.85 -42.53 -35.29
C ILE A 261 2.66 -43.98 -34.84
N GLU A 262 3.59 -44.88 -35.22
CA GLU A 262 3.58 -46.29 -34.82
C GLU A 262 4.20 -46.51 -33.44
N SER A 263 5.16 -45.65 -33.04
CA SER A 263 5.85 -45.68 -31.74
C SER A 263 5.03 -45.12 -30.58
N LEU A 264 3.88 -45.74 -30.29
CA LEU A 264 2.99 -45.29 -29.20
C LEU A 264 3.69 -45.26 -27.84
N ALA A 265 4.50 -46.28 -27.52
CA ALA A 265 5.18 -46.38 -26.23
C ALA A 265 6.09 -45.16 -25.98
N ASP A 266 6.88 -44.76 -26.97
CA ASP A 266 7.80 -43.62 -26.85
C ASP A 266 7.05 -42.29 -26.72
N ARG A 267 5.98 -42.11 -27.50
CA ARG A 267 5.10 -40.92 -27.42
C ARG A 267 4.43 -40.78 -26.04
N LEU A 268 3.96 -41.89 -25.48
CA LEU A 268 3.36 -41.91 -24.13
C LEU A 268 4.41 -41.65 -23.06
N ASN A 269 5.61 -42.22 -23.20
CA ASN A 269 6.70 -42.00 -22.25
C ASN A 269 7.06 -40.50 -22.15
N ILE A 270 7.28 -39.83 -23.29
CA ILE A 270 7.58 -38.38 -23.30
C ILE A 270 6.39 -37.56 -22.77
N SER A 271 5.15 -37.95 -23.08
CA SER A 271 3.97 -37.26 -22.55
C SER A 271 3.90 -37.34 -21.02
N PHE A 272 4.09 -38.54 -20.45
CA PHE A 272 4.05 -38.72 -18.99
C PHE A 272 5.23 -38.05 -18.29
N ILE A 273 6.44 -38.10 -18.88
CA ILE A 273 7.59 -37.34 -18.39
C ILE A 273 7.25 -35.85 -18.38
N GLY A 274 6.70 -35.32 -19.49
CA GLY A 274 6.27 -33.92 -19.57
C GLY A 274 5.26 -33.54 -18.48
N ILE A 275 4.21 -34.35 -18.29
CA ILE A 275 3.20 -34.14 -17.24
C ILE A 275 3.86 -34.11 -15.85
N LEU A 276 4.76 -35.05 -15.56
CA LEU A 276 5.49 -35.07 -14.30
C LEU A 276 6.40 -33.83 -14.16
N THR A 277 7.04 -33.38 -15.24
CA THR A 277 7.89 -32.19 -15.25
C THR A 277 7.09 -30.93 -14.95
N ILE A 278 5.91 -30.72 -15.56
CA ILE A 278 5.11 -29.53 -15.27
C ILE A 278 4.52 -29.55 -13.85
N VAL A 279 4.15 -30.72 -13.33
CA VAL A 279 3.71 -30.86 -11.93
C VAL A 279 4.87 -30.55 -10.97
N ALA A 280 6.06 -31.09 -11.23
CA ALA A 280 7.27 -30.78 -10.45
C ALA A 280 7.63 -29.29 -10.54
N TYR A 281 7.48 -28.69 -11.72
CA TYR A 281 7.71 -27.27 -11.93
C TYR A 281 6.73 -26.40 -11.14
N GLN A 282 5.44 -26.75 -11.11
CA GLN A 282 4.44 -26.07 -10.29
C GLN A 282 4.79 -26.09 -8.81
N PHE A 283 5.26 -27.23 -8.27
CA PHE A 283 5.74 -27.30 -6.88
C PHE A 283 6.99 -26.45 -6.63
N LEU A 284 7.84 -26.24 -7.64
CA LEU A 284 9.04 -25.41 -7.50
C LEU A 284 8.70 -23.91 -7.41
N ILE A 285 7.67 -23.46 -8.12
CA ILE A 285 7.31 -22.03 -8.18
C ILE A 285 6.19 -21.62 -7.21
N ILE A 286 5.51 -22.57 -6.55
CA ILE A 286 4.32 -22.30 -5.72
C ILE A 286 4.58 -21.31 -4.57
N ASP A 287 5.81 -21.29 -4.04
CA ASP A 287 6.19 -20.40 -2.94
C ASP A 287 6.54 -18.98 -3.42
N ASN A 288 6.80 -18.81 -4.72
CA ASN A 288 7.04 -17.50 -5.33
C ASN A 288 5.76 -16.86 -5.90
N MET A 289 4.63 -17.55 -5.79
CA MET A 289 3.34 -17.13 -6.33
C MET A 289 2.40 -16.68 -5.21
N PRO A 290 1.62 -15.61 -5.42
CA PRO A 290 0.68 -15.14 -4.40
C PRO A 290 -0.42 -16.18 -4.16
N ARG A 291 -0.69 -16.48 -2.89
CA ARG A 291 -1.70 -17.47 -2.48
C ARG A 291 -3.06 -16.80 -2.26
N ILE A 292 -3.84 -16.68 -3.33
CA ILE A 292 -5.13 -15.99 -3.34
C ILE A 292 -6.28 -16.89 -3.80
N SER A 293 -7.52 -16.43 -3.59
CA SER A 293 -8.74 -17.22 -3.81
C SER A 293 -9.22 -17.26 -5.28
N TYR A 294 -8.61 -16.48 -6.16
CA TYR A 294 -8.97 -16.34 -7.57
C TYR A 294 -7.77 -16.62 -8.48
N LEU A 295 -8.04 -16.90 -9.76
CA LEU A 295 -6.98 -17.18 -10.75
C LEU A 295 -6.33 -15.89 -11.24
N THR A 296 -5.01 -15.80 -11.08
CA THR A 296 -4.18 -14.78 -11.74
C THR A 296 -3.93 -15.13 -13.20
N PHE A 297 -3.44 -14.16 -13.98
CA PHE A 297 -2.92 -14.38 -15.34
C PHE A 297 -1.93 -15.55 -15.37
N THR A 298 -0.98 -15.59 -14.44
CA THR A 298 0.06 -16.62 -14.39
C THR A 298 -0.51 -17.99 -14.01
N ASP A 299 -1.46 -18.06 -13.07
CA ASP A 299 -2.14 -19.32 -12.74
C ASP A 299 -2.92 -19.88 -13.93
N ALA A 300 -3.62 -19.01 -14.65
CA ALA A 300 -4.36 -19.38 -15.84
C ALA A 300 -3.42 -19.91 -16.94
N LEU A 301 -2.25 -19.27 -17.13
CA LEU A 301 -1.23 -19.72 -18.07
C LEU A 301 -0.63 -21.10 -17.68
N LEU A 302 -0.34 -21.31 -16.40
CA LEU A 302 0.17 -22.58 -15.88
C LEU A 302 -0.85 -23.71 -16.02
N LEU A 303 -2.12 -23.45 -15.67
CA LEU A 303 -3.22 -24.41 -15.80
C LEU A 303 -3.44 -24.77 -17.27
N PHE A 304 -3.43 -23.78 -18.15
CA PHE A 304 -3.60 -24.01 -19.58
C PHE A 304 -2.42 -24.81 -20.17
N SER A 305 -1.19 -24.52 -19.75
CA SER A 305 0.01 -25.29 -20.12
C SER A 305 -0.12 -26.76 -19.69
N PHE A 306 -0.59 -27.01 -18.47
CA PHE A 306 -0.86 -28.35 -17.95
C PHE A 306 -1.90 -29.09 -18.79
N ILE A 307 -3.00 -28.43 -19.17
CA ILE A 307 -4.05 -29.01 -20.03
C ILE A 307 -3.49 -29.36 -21.41
N ILE A 308 -2.73 -28.47 -22.03
CA ILE A 308 -2.15 -28.69 -23.36
C ILE A 308 -1.13 -29.82 -23.36
N MET A 309 -0.27 -29.88 -22.35
CA MET A 309 0.67 -30.98 -22.18
C MET A 309 -0.06 -32.30 -21.91
N SER A 310 -1.12 -32.28 -21.11
CA SER A 310 -1.93 -33.48 -20.86
C SER A 310 -2.68 -33.95 -22.11
N ALA A 311 -3.07 -33.02 -23.00
CA ALA A 311 -3.77 -33.32 -24.24
C ALA A 311 -2.92 -34.09 -25.29
N THR A 312 -1.60 -34.17 -25.13
CA THR A 312 -0.75 -34.99 -26.01
C THR A 312 -0.99 -36.49 -25.83
N VAL A 313 -1.42 -36.92 -24.64
CA VAL A 313 -1.75 -38.32 -24.33
C VAL A 313 -2.98 -38.80 -25.13
N PRO A 314 -4.17 -38.19 -25.02
CA PRO A 314 -5.34 -38.61 -25.79
C PRO A 314 -5.10 -38.43 -27.29
N GLN A 315 -4.33 -37.42 -27.72
CA GLN A 315 -3.93 -37.25 -29.11
C GLN A 315 -3.12 -38.46 -29.62
N SER A 316 -2.12 -38.91 -28.87
CA SER A 316 -1.27 -40.05 -29.23
C SER A 316 -2.07 -41.36 -29.28
N LEU A 317 -2.96 -41.57 -28.30
CA LEU A 317 -3.88 -42.72 -28.28
C LEU A 317 -4.85 -42.72 -29.47
N TYR A 318 -5.39 -41.54 -29.82
CA TYR A 318 -6.30 -41.40 -30.93
C TYR A 318 -5.62 -41.70 -32.28
N ILE A 319 -4.41 -41.19 -32.49
CA ILE A 319 -3.60 -41.49 -33.67
C ILE A 319 -3.33 -43.00 -33.77
N HIS A 320 -2.87 -43.63 -32.69
CA HIS A 320 -2.58 -45.06 -32.69
C HIS A 320 -3.85 -45.90 -32.97
N SER A 321 -5.00 -45.48 -32.45
CA SER A 321 -6.30 -46.11 -32.75
C SER A 321 -6.66 -46.04 -34.25
N LEU A 322 -6.38 -44.91 -34.92
CA LEU A 322 -6.58 -44.77 -36.37
C LEU A 322 -5.63 -45.67 -37.17
N VAL A 323 -4.38 -45.79 -36.74
CA VAL A 323 -3.41 -46.72 -37.34
C VAL A 323 -3.91 -48.16 -37.23
N ARG A 324 -4.34 -48.60 -36.04
CA ARG A 324 -4.92 -49.95 -35.83
C ARG A 324 -6.17 -50.22 -36.67
N ARG A 325 -6.95 -49.19 -37.02
CA ARG A 325 -8.15 -49.30 -37.89
C ARG A 325 -7.81 -49.26 -39.40
N GLY A 326 -6.52 -49.32 -39.78
CA GLY A 326 -6.08 -49.26 -41.18
C GLY A 326 -6.19 -47.87 -41.81
N LYS A 327 -6.39 -46.80 -41.02
CA LYS A 327 -6.59 -45.42 -41.50
C LYS A 327 -5.29 -44.60 -41.41
N GLN A 328 -4.16 -45.16 -41.82
CA GLN A 328 -2.83 -44.56 -41.65
C GLN A 328 -2.69 -43.18 -42.31
N ALA A 329 -3.20 -43.00 -43.53
CA ALA A 329 -3.19 -41.70 -44.21
C ALA A 329 -3.94 -40.61 -43.43
N LYS A 330 -5.04 -40.97 -42.75
CA LYS A 330 -5.78 -40.02 -41.88
C LYS A 330 -5.00 -39.72 -40.61
N ALA A 331 -4.39 -40.74 -39.99
CA ALA A 331 -3.54 -40.57 -38.81
C ALA A 331 -2.37 -39.63 -39.08
N GLN A 332 -1.64 -39.82 -40.19
CA GLN A 332 -0.55 -38.95 -40.62
C GLN A 332 -1.00 -37.51 -40.90
N ARG A 333 -2.18 -37.32 -41.50
CA ARG A 333 -2.72 -35.97 -41.75
C ARG A 333 -3.01 -35.24 -40.44
N ILE A 334 -3.62 -35.91 -39.46
CA ILE A 334 -3.95 -35.33 -38.15
C ILE A 334 -2.67 -35.05 -37.35
N ASP A 335 -1.70 -35.94 -37.38
CA ASP A 335 -0.40 -35.74 -36.72
C ASP A 335 0.35 -34.54 -37.30
N ARG A 336 0.42 -34.45 -38.64
CA ARG A 336 1.05 -33.31 -39.33
C ARG A 336 0.33 -31.99 -39.04
N MET A 337 -0.99 -32.03 -38.90
CA MET A 337 -1.77 -30.85 -38.48
C MET A 337 -1.47 -30.48 -37.03
N SER A 338 -1.31 -31.47 -36.14
CA SER A 338 -1.03 -31.26 -34.70
C SER A 338 0.29 -30.51 -34.47
N ARG A 339 1.29 -30.70 -35.34
CA ARG A 339 2.58 -29.97 -35.31
C ARG A 339 2.43 -28.46 -35.32
N TRP A 340 1.37 -27.94 -35.93
CA TRP A 340 1.10 -26.50 -36.00
C TRP A 340 -0.10 -26.11 -35.15
N ALA A 341 -1.12 -26.99 -35.05
CA ALA A 341 -2.33 -26.70 -34.31
C ALA A 341 -2.08 -26.52 -32.81
N PHE A 342 -1.28 -27.38 -32.17
CA PHE A 342 -0.98 -27.26 -30.75
C PHE A 342 -0.15 -26.01 -30.43
N PRO A 343 0.97 -25.74 -31.12
CA PRO A 343 1.72 -24.50 -30.91
C PRO A 343 0.90 -23.24 -31.19
N ALA A 344 0.18 -23.20 -32.31
CA ALA A 344 -0.64 -22.04 -32.66
C ALA A 344 -1.76 -21.83 -31.64
N PHE A 345 -2.46 -22.88 -31.22
CA PHE A 345 -3.52 -22.78 -30.22
C PHE A 345 -2.97 -22.32 -28.86
N TYR A 346 -1.78 -22.79 -28.48
CA TYR A 346 -1.13 -22.38 -27.25
C TYR A 346 -0.75 -20.90 -27.29
N LEU A 347 -0.08 -20.44 -28.36
CA LEU A 347 0.31 -19.05 -28.54
C LEU A 347 -0.89 -18.10 -28.67
N ILE A 348 -1.94 -18.51 -29.39
CA ILE A 348 -3.18 -17.74 -29.51
C ILE A 348 -3.84 -17.59 -28.14
N THR A 349 -3.96 -18.68 -27.38
CA THR A 349 -4.58 -18.61 -26.05
C THR A 349 -3.72 -17.79 -25.08
N ALA A 350 -2.39 -17.91 -25.13
CA ALA A 350 -1.50 -17.08 -24.33
C ALA A 350 -1.63 -15.58 -24.69
N ALA A 351 -1.75 -15.27 -25.98
CA ALA A 351 -1.97 -13.89 -26.45
C ALA A 351 -3.37 -13.37 -26.06
N ILE A 352 -4.42 -14.19 -26.17
CA ILE A 352 -5.77 -13.83 -25.71
C ILE A 352 -5.75 -13.60 -24.20
N ASN A 353 -5.10 -14.47 -23.44
CA ASN A 353 -4.95 -14.32 -22.00
C ASN A 353 -4.24 -13.00 -21.67
N TYR A 354 -3.11 -12.70 -22.33
CA TYR A 354 -2.42 -11.42 -22.19
C TYR A 354 -3.31 -10.22 -22.51
N VAL A 355 -4.09 -10.27 -23.60
CA VAL A 355 -4.98 -9.17 -23.99
C VAL A 355 -6.17 -9.01 -23.02
N CYS A 356 -6.78 -10.11 -22.59
CA CYS A 356 -7.90 -10.07 -21.66
C CYS A 356 -7.47 -9.47 -20.31
N TYR A 357 -6.33 -9.89 -19.78
CA TYR A 357 -5.87 -9.40 -18.48
C TYR A 357 -5.35 -7.95 -18.59
N ILE A 358 -4.66 -7.54 -19.66
CA ILE A 358 -4.10 -6.17 -19.74
C ILE A 358 -5.12 -5.10 -20.19
N TYR A 359 -6.14 -5.45 -20.96
CA TYR A 359 -7.04 -4.46 -21.57
C TYR A 359 -8.50 -4.55 -21.14
N ILE A 360 -8.93 -5.65 -20.52
CA ILE A 360 -10.36 -5.90 -20.25
C ILE A 360 -10.66 -5.94 -18.73
N THR A 361 -9.65 -6.12 -17.89
CA THR A 361 -9.73 -5.97 -16.44
C THR A 361 -9.08 -4.65 -16.04
#